data_AF-A0A1C3EH08-F1
#
_entry.id   AF-A0A1C3EH08-F1
#
_cell.length_a   1.000
_cell.length_b   1.000
_cell.length_c   1.000
_cell.angle_alpha   90.00
_cell.angle_beta   90.00
_cell.angle_gamma   90.00
#
_symmetry.space_group_name_H-M   'P 1'
#
loop_
_entity.id
_entity.type
_entity.pdbx_description
1 polymer ?
#
loop_
_entity_poly.entity_id
_entity_poly.type
_entity_poly.pdbx_seq_one_letter_code
_entity_poly.pdbx_strand_id
1 'polypeptide(L)'
;MQRRNGFTLIELLVVIAIIAILIALLLPAVQQAREAARRTQCRNNLKQLGLAIHNYHDVAGMFPIASFVAEGTGANLNKSCSWFVRVLPMMDQAPAFNRMVFSGSDFHGTSGADRSWEVKNGLMVPGLNCPSSTLPTSRTSATTASTRALPGASAVTSITVQITNYVGICGAYNTSGDARTQAAWTGYGQIVGSGIIVPSITDAVWNTSGWSRYGSMITPVTIARVVDGTSNTAMVSEQGKGMRQTGGTTPLDYRSSNHRGGAWSAGNDQISRIGGITSPRSPQLINWDNPAVNVVGVNNYGPSDSGGLLHSTFNSEHTGGAHFLMADGSVRFISENVGTVVIDGICRRNDSWVSGEF
;
A
#
# COMPACT_ATOMS: atom_id res chain seq x y z
N MET A 1 17.78 -67.38 -28.90
CA MET A 1 17.49 -66.60 -27.67
C MET A 1 18.61 -65.60 -27.46
N GLN A 2 18.39 -64.32 -27.77
CA GLN A 2 19.34 -63.26 -27.40
C GLN A 2 19.24 -63.04 -25.89
N ARG A 3 20.35 -63.22 -25.17
CA ARG A 3 20.45 -62.84 -23.75
C ARG A 3 20.30 -61.33 -23.65
N ARG A 4 19.25 -60.87 -22.98
CA ARG A 4 19.12 -59.47 -22.55
C ARG A 4 20.12 -59.25 -21.42
N ASN A 5 21.08 -58.34 -21.61
CA ASN A 5 22.01 -57.95 -20.56
C ASN A 5 21.22 -57.22 -19.46
N GLY A 6 21.31 -57.72 -18.22
CA GLY A 6 20.69 -57.10 -17.05
C GLY A 6 21.50 -55.91 -16.57
N PHE A 7 20.81 -54.88 -16.09
CA PHE A 7 21.42 -53.67 -15.53
C PHE A 7 22.13 -54.00 -14.21
N THR A 8 23.38 -53.58 -14.04
CA THR A 8 24.13 -53.80 -12.80
C THR A 8 23.75 -52.78 -11.73
N LEU A 9 23.86 -53.16 -10.46
CA LEU A 9 23.58 -52.28 -9.32
C LEU A 9 24.47 -51.03 -9.33
N ILE A 10 25.71 -51.15 -9.84
CA ILE A 10 26.67 -50.05 -9.96
C ILE A 10 26.20 -49.03 -11.01
N GLU A 11 25.75 -49.49 -12.18
CA GLU A 11 25.25 -48.59 -13.24
C GLU A 11 24.05 -47.77 -12.74
N LEU A 12 23.16 -48.37 -11.95
CA LEU A 12 22.04 -47.67 -11.34
C LEU A 12 22.49 -46.61 -10.33
N LEU A 13 23.45 -46.95 -9.48
CA LEU A 13 24.02 -46.05 -8.49
C LEU A 13 24.69 -44.82 -9.12
N VAL A 14 25.43 -45.02 -10.22
CA VAL A 14 26.08 -43.91 -10.93
C VAL A 14 25.04 -42.97 -11.55
N VAL A 15 24.00 -43.52 -12.17
CA VAL A 15 22.94 -42.70 -12.79
C VAL A 15 22.21 -41.85 -11.75
N ILE A 16 21.82 -42.44 -10.61
CA ILE A 16 21.16 -41.67 -9.54
C ILE A 16 22.10 -40.63 -8.93
N ALA A 17 23.40 -40.92 -8.80
CA ALA A 17 24.38 -39.96 -8.29
C ALA A 17 24.54 -38.76 -9.22
N ILE A 18 24.61 -38.98 -10.53
CA ILE A 18 24.68 -37.91 -11.53
C ILE A 18 23.40 -37.07 -11.50
N ILE A 19 22.21 -37.69 -11.48
CA ILE A 19 20.94 -36.97 -11.41
C ILE A 19 20.86 -36.13 -10.13
N ALA A 20 21.27 -36.68 -8.98
CA ALA A 20 21.28 -35.97 -7.71
C ALA A 20 22.20 -34.73 -7.76
N ILE A 21 23.40 -34.86 -8.34
CA ILE A 21 24.32 -33.73 -8.52
C ILE A 21 23.73 -32.68 -9.46
N LEU A 22 23.16 -33.09 -10.59
CA LEU A 22 22.53 -32.16 -11.54
C LEU A 22 21.37 -31.39 -10.90
N ILE A 23 20.49 -32.07 -10.16
CA ILE A 23 19.37 -31.42 -9.46
C ILE A 23 19.89 -30.48 -8.37
N ALA A 24 20.91 -30.89 -7.61
CA ALA A 24 21.51 -30.05 -6.56
C ALA A 24 22.11 -28.76 -7.12
N LEU A 25 22.69 -28.79 -8.33
CA LEU A 25 23.23 -27.61 -9.01
C LEU A 25 22.15 -26.75 -9.68
N LEU A 26 21.09 -27.37 -10.20
CA LEU A 26 20.01 -26.67 -10.92
C LEU A 26 18.99 -26.02 -9.99
N LEU A 27 18.71 -26.62 -8.82
CA LEU A 27 17.67 -26.11 -7.92
C LEU A 27 17.95 -24.68 -7.43
N PRO A 28 19.16 -24.32 -6.94
CA PRO A 28 19.46 -22.94 -6.55
C PRO A 28 19.31 -21.96 -7.72
N ALA A 29 19.78 -22.35 -8.91
CA ALA A 29 19.71 -21.52 -10.11
C ALA A 29 18.25 -21.26 -10.55
N VAL A 30 17.39 -22.28 -10.52
CA VAL A 30 15.96 -22.14 -10.85
C VAL A 30 15.26 -21.23 -9.84
N GLN A 31 15.59 -21.31 -8.54
CA GLN A 31 14.99 -20.41 -7.55
C GLN A 31 15.43 -18.96 -7.73
N GLN A 32 16.71 -18.71 -8.01
CA GLN A 32 17.22 -17.38 -8.32
C GLN A 32 16.56 -16.79 -9.57
N ALA A 33 16.42 -17.59 -10.63
CA ALA A 33 15.73 -17.18 -11.85
C ALA A 33 14.26 -16.84 -11.60
N ARG A 34 13.56 -17.64 -10.78
CA ARG A 34 12.16 -17.38 -10.39
C ARG A 34 12.02 -16.08 -9.61
N GLU A 35 12.90 -15.81 -8.65
CA GLU A 35 12.83 -14.56 -7.88
C GLU A 35 13.17 -13.35 -8.76
N ALA A 36 14.15 -13.45 -9.64
CA ALA A 36 14.45 -12.39 -10.60
C ALA A 36 13.24 -12.08 -11.52
N ALA A 37 12.50 -13.11 -11.94
CA ALA A 37 11.27 -12.95 -12.70
C ALA A 37 10.16 -12.27 -11.86
N ARG A 38 9.95 -12.70 -10.61
CA ARG A 38 8.97 -12.06 -9.72
C ARG A 38 9.31 -10.59 -9.43
N ARG A 39 10.59 -10.28 -9.20
CA ARG A 39 11.09 -8.91 -9.02
C ARG A 39 10.82 -8.06 -10.26
N THR A 40 11.07 -8.60 -11.45
CA THR A 40 10.75 -7.92 -12.72
C THR A 40 9.25 -7.68 -12.86
N GLN A 41 8.42 -8.64 -12.43
CA GLN A 41 6.97 -8.49 -12.45
C GLN A 41 6.48 -7.43 -11.46
N CYS A 42 6.98 -7.37 -10.22
CA CYS A 42 6.60 -6.30 -9.28
C CYS A 42 7.03 -4.91 -9.78
N ARG A 43 8.19 -4.81 -10.46
CA ARG A 43 8.60 -3.58 -11.16
C ARG A 43 7.62 -3.20 -12.28
N ASN A 44 7.19 -4.16 -13.08
CA ASN A 44 6.23 -3.93 -14.16
C ASN A 44 4.84 -3.53 -13.64
N ASN A 45 4.38 -4.13 -12.54
CA ASN A 45 3.16 -3.74 -11.85
C ASN A 45 3.20 -2.26 -11.42
N LEU A 46 4.30 -1.82 -10.80
CA LEU A 46 4.48 -0.40 -10.45
C LEU A 46 4.55 0.50 -11.68
N LYS A 47 5.13 0.04 -12.79
CA LYS A 47 5.11 0.79 -14.06
C LYS A 47 3.69 0.96 -14.60
N GLN A 48 2.88 -0.10 -14.58
CA GLN A 48 1.47 -0.03 -14.98
C GLN A 48 0.68 0.92 -14.06
N LEU A 49 0.93 0.85 -12.76
CA LEU A 49 0.32 1.76 -11.79
C LEU A 49 0.75 3.22 -12.00
N GLY A 50 2.01 3.45 -12.33
CA GLY A 50 2.53 4.77 -12.70
C GLY A 50 1.88 5.34 -13.95
N LEU A 51 1.74 4.53 -15.01
CA LEU A 51 1.00 4.91 -16.21
C LEU A 51 -0.46 5.25 -15.87
N ALA A 52 -1.13 4.45 -15.03
CA ALA A 52 -2.49 4.73 -14.59
C ALA A 52 -2.61 6.05 -13.81
N ILE A 53 -1.64 6.36 -12.95
CA ILE A 53 -1.57 7.62 -12.19
C ILE A 53 -1.34 8.82 -13.13
N HIS A 54 -0.46 8.69 -14.13
CA HIS A 54 -0.22 9.76 -15.11
C HIS A 54 -1.42 9.99 -16.02
N ASN A 55 -2.07 8.92 -16.52
CA ASN A 55 -3.31 9.05 -17.28
C ASN A 55 -4.43 9.71 -16.45
N TYR A 56 -4.48 9.41 -15.14
CA TYR A 56 -5.38 10.12 -14.23
C TYR A 56 -5.00 11.60 -14.12
N HIS A 57 -3.71 11.92 -13.98
CA HIS A 57 -3.22 13.30 -13.90
C HIS A 57 -3.56 14.10 -15.16
N ASP A 58 -3.40 13.51 -16.35
CA ASP A 58 -3.72 14.15 -17.62
C ASP A 58 -5.20 14.57 -17.73
N VAL A 59 -6.11 13.75 -17.17
CA VAL A 59 -7.55 14.02 -17.19
C VAL A 59 -8.00 14.92 -16.02
N ALA A 60 -7.44 14.72 -14.82
CA ALA A 60 -7.86 15.40 -13.60
C ALA A 60 -7.07 16.69 -13.30
N GLY A 61 -5.96 16.92 -14.00
CA GLY A 61 -5.01 18.02 -13.76
C GLY A 61 -4.23 17.90 -12.44
N MET A 62 -4.33 16.77 -11.74
CA MET A 62 -3.76 16.55 -10.41
C MET A 62 -3.48 15.07 -10.16
N PHE A 63 -2.54 14.78 -9.26
CA PHE A 63 -2.33 13.41 -8.78
C PHE A 63 -3.54 12.93 -7.94
N PRO A 64 -3.79 11.61 -7.89
CA PRO A 64 -4.88 11.06 -7.09
C PRO A 64 -4.79 11.47 -5.62
N ILE A 65 -5.91 11.95 -5.07
CA ILE A 65 -6.02 12.23 -3.64
C ILE A 65 -6.30 10.94 -2.86
N ALA A 66 -5.63 10.78 -1.72
CA ALA A 66 -5.70 9.59 -0.89
C ALA A 66 -7.11 9.29 -0.35
N SER A 67 -7.80 10.35 0.04
CA SER A 67 -9.17 10.33 0.56
C SER A 67 -9.83 11.67 0.25
N PHE A 68 -11.16 11.66 0.22
CA PHE A 68 -11.97 12.88 0.10
C PHE A 68 -13.11 12.86 1.10
N VAL A 69 -13.66 14.04 1.41
CA VAL A 69 -14.91 14.15 2.18
C VAL A 69 -16.06 14.02 1.17
N ALA A 70 -16.91 13.00 1.32
CA ALA A 70 -18.10 12.87 0.48
C ALA A 70 -19.08 14.01 0.82
N GLU A 71 -19.52 14.77 -0.19
CA GLU A 71 -20.51 15.84 0.01
C GLU A 71 -21.86 15.27 0.48
N GLY A 72 -22.52 15.99 1.40
CA GLY A 72 -23.90 15.71 1.81
C GLY A 72 -24.08 14.76 3.00
N THR A 73 -23.00 14.19 3.55
CA THR A 73 -23.08 13.30 4.71
C THR A 73 -22.59 14.02 5.97
N GLY A 74 -23.49 14.18 6.95
CA GLY A 74 -23.18 14.74 8.26
C GLY A 74 -21.98 14.02 8.91
N ALA A 75 -21.33 14.72 9.84
CA ALA A 75 -19.95 14.53 10.27
C ALA A 75 -19.51 13.09 10.67
N ASN A 76 -20.39 12.10 10.81
CA ASN A 76 -20.03 10.75 11.24
C ASN A 76 -20.24 9.64 10.17
N LEU A 77 -20.46 10.00 8.91
CA LEU A 77 -20.82 9.04 7.84
C LEU A 77 -19.84 8.99 6.65
N ASN A 78 -18.76 9.76 6.63
CA ASN A 78 -17.84 9.81 5.48
C ASN A 78 -16.71 8.77 5.63
N LYS A 79 -16.83 7.61 5.00
CA LYS A 79 -15.70 6.69 4.84
C LYS A 79 -15.45 6.52 3.37
N SER A 80 -14.55 7.35 2.86
CA SER A 80 -14.36 7.54 1.42
C SER A 80 -13.58 6.40 0.78
N CYS A 81 -13.64 6.37 -0.54
CA CYS A 81 -12.84 5.43 -1.31
C CYS A 81 -11.37 5.85 -1.33
N SER A 82 -10.50 4.85 -1.45
CA SER A 82 -9.06 5.04 -1.63
C SER A 82 -8.74 5.67 -2.98
N TRP A 83 -7.56 6.28 -3.10
CA TRP A 83 -7.00 6.72 -4.37
C TRP A 83 -6.94 5.59 -5.42
N PHE A 84 -6.82 4.32 -5.00
CA PHE A 84 -6.90 3.17 -5.91
C PHE A 84 -8.21 3.15 -6.70
N VAL A 85 -9.32 3.55 -6.10
CA VAL A 85 -10.62 3.61 -6.78
C VAL A 85 -10.61 4.66 -7.89
N ARG A 86 -9.90 5.77 -7.72
CA ARG A 86 -9.82 6.86 -8.71
C ARG A 86 -9.03 6.49 -9.95
N VAL A 87 -8.04 5.61 -9.79
CA VAL A 87 -7.20 5.14 -10.91
C VAL A 87 -7.77 3.90 -11.59
N LEU A 88 -8.85 3.29 -11.08
CA LEU A 88 -9.49 2.10 -11.68
C LEU A 88 -9.80 2.24 -13.18
N PRO A 89 -10.38 3.36 -13.67
CA PRO A 89 -10.62 3.51 -15.11
C PRO A 89 -9.34 3.42 -15.95
N MET A 90 -8.21 3.87 -15.40
CA MET A 90 -6.90 3.85 -16.04
C MET A 90 -6.17 2.51 -15.88
N MET A 91 -6.78 1.54 -15.19
CA MET A 91 -6.29 0.17 -14.98
C MET A 91 -7.23 -0.86 -15.62
N ASP A 92 -7.94 -0.49 -16.69
CA ASP A 92 -8.94 -1.32 -17.38
C ASP A 92 -10.12 -1.77 -16.50
N GLN A 93 -10.43 -1.02 -15.43
CA GLN A 93 -11.54 -1.29 -14.51
C GLN A 93 -12.66 -0.24 -14.60
N ALA A 94 -12.85 0.37 -15.78
CA ALA A 94 -13.92 1.34 -16.01
C ALA A 94 -15.34 0.79 -15.72
N PRO A 95 -15.70 -0.46 -16.09
CA PRO A 95 -17.01 -1.02 -15.75
C PRO A 95 -17.24 -1.15 -14.24
N ALA A 96 -16.21 -1.52 -13.47
CA ALA A 96 -16.30 -1.59 -12.02
C ALA A 96 -16.47 -0.19 -11.42
N PHE A 97 -15.66 0.78 -11.87
CA PHE A 97 -15.74 2.17 -11.41
C PHE A 97 -17.12 2.79 -11.64
N ASN A 98 -17.70 2.62 -12.83
CA ASN A 98 -19.00 3.18 -13.20
C ASN A 98 -20.18 2.61 -12.39
N ARG A 99 -20.01 1.42 -11.80
CA ARG A 99 -21.00 0.80 -10.91
C ARG A 99 -20.82 1.20 -9.44
N MET A 100 -19.71 1.83 -9.07
CA MET A 100 -19.50 2.27 -7.69
C MET A 100 -20.36 3.49 -7.37
N VAL A 101 -20.95 3.48 -6.19
CA VAL A 101 -21.75 4.59 -5.66
C VAL A 101 -20.89 5.37 -4.67
N PHE A 102 -20.55 6.61 -5.01
CA PHE A 102 -19.69 7.46 -4.17
C PHE A 102 -20.46 8.26 -3.12
N SER A 103 -21.67 8.71 -3.45
CA SER A 103 -22.50 9.49 -2.52
C SER A 103 -23.11 8.59 -1.45
N GLY A 104 -22.88 8.95 -0.18
CA GLY A 104 -23.43 8.26 0.98
C GLY A 104 -22.92 6.83 1.23
N SER A 105 -22.05 6.28 0.37
CA SER A 105 -21.53 4.91 0.55
C SER A 105 -20.42 4.86 1.58
N ASP A 106 -20.52 3.92 2.52
CA ASP A 106 -19.44 3.59 3.45
C ASP A 106 -18.47 2.59 2.79
N PHE A 107 -17.35 3.07 2.23
CA PHE A 107 -16.36 2.19 1.60
C PHE A 107 -15.62 1.29 2.59
N HIS A 108 -15.58 1.67 3.87
CA HIS A 108 -14.91 0.93 4.93
C HIS A 108 -15.82 -0.15 5.54
N GLY A 109 -17.14 0.04 5.54
CA GLY A 109 -18.12 -0.95 6.00
C GLY A 109 -18.19 -1.11 7.53
N THR A 110 -18.18 -0.02 8.29
CA THR A 110 -18.35 -0.08 9.77
C THR A 110 -19.46 0.77 10.35
N SER A 111 -19.88 1.85 9.69
CA SER A 111 -20.87 2.77 10.25
C SER A 111 -22.10 2.93 9.37
N GLY A 112 -21.91 3.01 8.06
CA GLY A 112 -22.97 3.25 7.10
C GLY A 112 -23.33 2.03 6.27
N ALA A 113 -24.25 2.26 5.32
CA ALA A 113 -24.51 1.32 4.25
C ALA A 113 -23.40 1.46 3.20
N ASP A 114 -22.70 0.36 2.97
CA ASP A 114 -21.80 0.22 1.82
C ASP A 114 -22.64 0.01 0.57
N ARG A 115 -22.88 1.08 -0.20
CA ARG A 115 -23.69 1.02 -1.43
C ARG A 115 -22.91 0.44 -2.61
N SER A 116 -21.58 0.35 -2.49
CA SER A 116 -20.69 -0.24 -3.49
C SER A 116 -20.31 -1.70 -3.16
N TRP A 117 -21.03 -2.33 -2.21
CA TRP A 117 -20.70 -3.67 -1.72
C TRP A 117 -20.63 -4.70 -2.85
N GLU A 118 -21.54 -4.64 -3.83
CA GLU A 118 -21.63 -5.62 -4.92
C GLU A 118 -20.39 -5.57 -5.81
N VAL A 119 -19.92 -4.35 -6.12
CA VAL A 119 -18.71 -4.16 -6.92
C VAL A 119 -17.47 -4.58 -6.13
N LYS A 120 -17.36 -4.19 -4.85
CA LYS A 120 -16.18 -4.50 -4.05
C LYS A 120 -16.04 -5.99 -3.74
N ASN A 121 -17.16 -6.71 -3.67
CA ASN A 121 -17.17 -8.13 -3.35
C ASN A 121 -16.55 -8.96 -4.48
N GLY A 122 -15.28 -9.35 -4.30
CA GLY A 122 -14.54 -10.16 -5.26
C GLY A 122 -13.82 -9.36 -6.36
N LEU A 123 -13.87 -8.02 -6.34
CA LEU A 123 -13.06 -7.22 -7.26
C LEU A 123 -11.57 -7.37 -6.90
N MET A 124 -10.84 -8.01 -7.81
CA MET A 124 -9.41 -8.25 -7.72
C MET A 124 -8.76 -7.69 -8.99
N VAL A 125 -8.04 -6.58 -8.85
CA VAL A 125 -7.39 -5.90 -9.97
C VAL A 125 -5.99 -6.50 -10.19
N PRO A 126 -5.69 -7.02 -11.38
CA PRO A 126 -4.36 -7.50 -11.73
C PRO A 126 -3.32 -6.40 -11.54
N GLY A 127 -2.12 -6.78 -11.09
CA GLY A 127 -1.02 -5.84 -10.91
C GLY A 127 -1.03 -5.05 -9.60
N LEU A 128 -2.05 -5.20 -8.74
CA LEU A 128 -2.03 -4.61 -7.39
C LEU A 128 -1.41 -5.53 -6.31
N ASN A 129 -1.05 -6.75 -6.66
CA ASN A 129 -0.37 -7.70 -5.77
C ASN A 129 1.01 -8.05 -6.31
N CYS A 130 2.02 -8.03 -5.43
CA CYS A 130 3.37 -8.42 -5.80
C CYS A 130 3.51 -9.95 -5.69
N PRO A 131 3.91 -10.68 -6.74
CA PRO A 131 4.08 -12.14 -6.70
C PRO A 131 5.10 -12.66 -5.68
N SER A 132 6.02 -11.83 -5.17
CA SER A 132 6.95 -12.24 -4.10
C SER A 132 6.33 -12.14 -2.70
N SER A 133 5.21 -11.43 -2.53
CA SER A 133 4.52 -11.31 -1.24
C SER A 133 3.94 -12.65 -0.81
N THR A 134 4.26 -13.09 0.40
CA THR A 134 3.66 -14.29 1.03
C THR A 134 2.33 -13.99 1.72
N LEU A 135 2.00 -12.71 1.88
CA LEU A 135 0.77 -12.26 2.54
C LEU A 135 -0.49 -12.51 1.68
N PRO A 136 -1.67 -12.70 2.31
CA PRO A 136 -2.94 -12.91 1.60
C PRO A 136 -3.24 -11.79 0.58
N THR A 137 -3.84 -12.11 -0.55
CA THR A 137 -4.20 -11.07 -1.55
C THR A 137 -5.57 -10.45 -1.29
N SER A 138 -6.37 -11.03 -0.40
CA SER A 138 -7.71 -10.58 -0.07
C SER A 138 -8.05 -10.84 1.39
N ARG A 139 -9.14 -10.21 1.85
CA ARG A 139 -9.75 -10.45 3.16
C ARG A 139 -11.25 -10.48 3.08
N THR A 140 -11.84 -11.22 4.01
CA THR A 140 -13.29 -11.18 4.25
C THR A 140 -13.61 -10.09 5.27
N SER A 141 -14.61 -9.26 4.96
CA SER A 141 -15.12 -8.20 5.83
C SER A 141 -16.61 -8.39 6.06
N ALA A 142 -17.05 -8.40 7.32
CA ALA A 142 -18.48 -8.48 7.65
C ALA A 142 -19.22 -7.22 7.17
N THR A 143 -20.44 -7.40 6.68
CA THR A 143 -21.31 -6.26 6.28
C THR A 143 -22.00 -5.64 7.49
N THR A 144 -22.36 -4.36 7.39
CA THR A 144 -23.17 -3.69 8.43
C THR A 144 -24.65 -4.07 8.28
N ALA A 145 -25.43 -3.87 9.34
CA ALA A 145 -26.88 -4.01 9.25
C ALA A 145 -27.48 -3.05 8.20
N SER A 146 -26.91 -1.84 8.09
CA SER A 146 -27.31 -0.85 7.08
C SER A 146 -27.03 -1.32 5.66
N THR A 147 -25.91 -2.01 5.40
CA THR A 147 -25.67 -2.64 4.10
C THR A 147 -26.69 -3.74 3.81
N ARG A 148 -27.00 -4.60 4.80
CA ARG A 148 -27.99 -5.68 4.62
C ARG A 148 -29.43 -5.19 4.44
N ALA A 149 -29.72 -3.96 4.84
CA ALA A 149 -31.00 -3.31 4.59
C ALA A 149 -31.13 -2.78 3.15
N LEU A 150 -30.06 -2.77 2.35
CA LEU A 150 -30.13 -2.40 0.93
C LEU A 150 -30.84 -3.48 0.10
N PRO A 151 -31.56 -3.09 -0.97
CA PRO A 151 -32.13 -4.05 -1.91
C PRO A 151 -31.07 -5.04 -2.42
N GLY A 152 -31.37 -6.34 -2.37
CA GLY A 152 -30.48 -7.40 -2.84
C GLY A 152 -29.32 -7.76 -1.89
N ALA A 153 -29.17 -7.09 -0.74
CA ALA A 153 -28.03 -7.29 0.18
C ALA A 153 -28.38 -8.07 1.46
N SER A 154 -29.65 -8.44 1.69
CA SER A 154 -30.10 -8.99 2.98
C SER A 154 -29.43 -10.30 3.40
N ALA A 155 -29.08 -11.16 2.44
CA ALA A 155 -28.36 -12.41 2.70
C ALA A 155 -26.82 -12.24 2.78
N VAL A 156 -26.30 -11.05 2.46
CA VAL A 156 -24.86 -10.81 2.35
C VAL A 156 -24.30 -10.47 3.73
N THR A 157 -23.81 -11.49 4.45
CA THR A 157 -23.21 -11.33 5.79
C THR A 157 -21.76 -10.86 5.76
N SER A 158 -21.06 -11.09 4.64
CA SER A 158 -19.69 -10.66 4.42
C SER A 158 -19.37 -10.47 2.94
N ILE A 159 -18.34 -9.66 2.66
CA ILE A 159 -17.78 -9.44 1.33
C ILE A 159 -16.27 -9.73 1.33
N THR A 160 -15.74 -10.17 0.19
CA THR A 160 -14.30 -10.35 0.00
C THR A 160 -13.72 -9.12 -0.70
N VAL A 161 -12.68 -8.52 -0.15
CA VAL A 161 -12.02 -7.32 -0.70
C VAL A 161 -10.53 -7.55 -0.90
N GLN A 162 -9.97 -6.98 -1.97
CA GLN A 162 -8.53 -7.08 -2.26
C GLN A 162 -7.70 -6.32 -1.22
N ILE A 163 -6.55 -6.89 -0.86
CA ILE A 163 -5.47 -6.22 -0.13
C ILE A 163 -4.32 -6.04 -1.12
N THR A 164 -3.89 -4.80 -1.35
CA THR A 164 -2.80 -4.49 -2.28
C THR A 164 -1.43 -4.49 -1.59
N ASN A 165 -0.38 -4.81 -2.35
CA ASN A 165 1.00 -4.73 -1.93
C ASN A 165 1.68 -3.39 -2.26
N TYR A 166 0.91 -2.39 -2.69
CA TYR A 166 1.41 -1.06 -3.02
C TYR A 166 0.74 -0.02 -2.14
N VAL A 167 1.48 1.01 -1.76
CA VAL A 167 1.02 2.06 -0.85
C VAL A 167 1.41 3.43 -1.39
N GLY A 168 0.49 4.40 -1.34
CA GLY A 168 0.78 5.78 -1.70
C GLY A 168 1.63 6.46 -0.62
N ILE A 169 2.48 7.39 -1.02
CA ILE A 169 3.35 8.16 -0.13
C ILE A 169 2.74 9.55 0.06
N CYS A 170 2.31 9.84 1.29
CA CYS A 170 1.71 11.14 1.63
C CYS A 170 2.70 12.13 2.27
N GLY A 171 3.93 11.71 2.51
CA GLY A 171 4.99 12.52 3.12
C GLY A 171 5.77 11.70 4.13
N ALA A 172 6.80 12.28 4.72
CA ALA A 172 7.55 11.68 5.83
C ALA A 172 7.65 12.68 6.98
N TYR A 173 7.78 12.17 8.21
CA TYR A 173 7.91 13.00 9.39
C TYR A 173 9.11 12.61 10.24
N ASN A 174 9.76 13.64 10.80
CA ASN A 174 10.92 13.49 11.66
C ASN A 174 10.58 13.89 13.09
N THR A 175 11.04 13.09 14.06
CA THR A 175 10.82 13.30 15.49
C THR A 175 11.70 14.39 16.09
N SER A 176 12.70 14.87 15.35
CA SER A 176 13.69 15.83 15.82
C SER A 176 13.29 17.30 15.63
N GLY A 177 11.98 17.61 15.55
CA GLY A 177 11.48 19.00 15.55
C GLY A 177 11.59 19.73 14.21
N ASP A 178 11.44 19.03 13.08
CA ASP A 178 11.38 19.69 11.76
C ASP A 178 10.08 20.51 11.62
N ALA A 179 10.21 21.83 11.65
CA ALA A 179 9.10 22.77 11.51
C ALA A 179 8.43 22.75 10.12
N ARG A 180 9.01 22.03 9.14
CA ARG A 180 8.47 21.90 7.78
C ARG A 180 7.40 20.81 7.66
N THR A 181 7.20 19.99 8.69
CA THR A 181 6.18 18.94 8.72
C THR A 181 5.05 19.31 9.66
N GLN A 182 3.94 19.83 9.12
CA GLN A 182 2.66 19.79 9.82
C GLN A 182 2.18 18.33 9.83
N ALA A 183 2.47 17.62 10.92
CA ALA A 183 2.14 16.22 11.10
C ALA A 183 0.97 16.08 12.10
N ALA A 184 -0.12 15.42 11.68
CA ALA A 184 -1.34 15.35 12.50
C ALA A 184 -1.26 14.08 13.31
N TRP A 185 -1.34 14.18 14.63
CA TRP A 185 -1.59 12.98 15.41
C TRP A 185 -3.02 12.54 15.24
N THR A 186 -3.19 11.28 14.90
CA THR A 186 -4.50 10.78 14.54
C THR A 186 -5.16 9.84 15.53
N GLY A 187 -4.43 9.50 16.58
CA GLY A 187 -4.77 8.36 17.42
C GLY A 187 -4.43 7.01 16.79
N TYR A 188 -3.99 6.91 15.52
CA TYR A 188 -3.57 5.66 14.84
C TYR A 188 -2.25 5.79 14.06
N GLY A 189 -1.83 7.02 13.76
CA GLY A 189 -0.56 7.34 13.17
C GLY A 189 -0.34 8.84 12.97
N GLN A 190 0.79 9.23 12.38
CA GLN A 190 0.97 10.61 11.92
C GLN A 190 0.72 10.69 10.41
N ILE A 191 -0.13 11.63 10.00
CA ILE A 191 -0.34 11.98 8.60
C ILE A 191 0.40 13.26 8.29
N VAL A 192 1.09 13.25 7.15
CA VAL A 192 1.77 14.41 6.59
C VAL A 192 1.15 14.73 5.23
N GLY A 193 1.21 16.00 4.82
CA GLY A 193 0.74 16.47 3.52
C GLY A 193 1.87 16.93 2.60
N SER A 194 3.09 16.41 2.77
CA SER A 194 4.31 16.82 2.03
C SER A 194 4.72 15.88 0.88
N GLY A 195 4.08 14.72 0.75
CA GLY A 195 4.31 13.76 -0.34
C GLY A 195 3.43 14.02 -1.57
N ILE A 196 3.16 12.98 -2.36
CA ILE A 196 2.41 13.11 -3.63
C ILE A 196 0.95 12.67 -3.49
N ILE A 197 0.72 11.47 -2.93
CA ILE A 197 -0.62 10.92 -2.73
C ILE A 197 -1.12 11.38 -1.36
N VAL A 198 -1.66 12.59 -1.31
CA VAL A 198 -2.05 13.27 -0.07
C VAL A 198 -3.57 13.23 0.15
N PRO A 199 -4.04 13.20 1.40
CA PRO A 199 -5.46 13.32 1.70
C PRO A 199 -5.97 14.75 1.46
N SER A 200 -7.27 14.92 1.18
CA SER A 200 -7.89 16.25 1.14
C SER A 200 -8.11 16.80 2.56
N ILE A 201 -7.03 17.04 3.34
CA ILE A 201 -7.17 17.63 4.67
C ILE A 201 -7.20 19.15 4.62
N THR A 202 -7.61 19.76 5.70
CA THR A 202 -7.87 21.19 5.79
C THR A 202 -6.82 21.89 6.66
N ASP A 203 -6.22 23.01 6.21
CA ASP A 203 -5.18 23.77 6.95
C ASP A 203 -5.64 24.32 8.32
N ALA A 204 -6.94 24.28 8.63
CA ALA A 204 -7.47 24.80 9.90
C ALA A 204 -7.46 23.81 11.09
N VAL A 205 -6.92 22.59 10.97
CA VAL A 205 -7.07 21.55 12.03
C VAL A 205 -5.73 21.15 12.64
N TRP A 206 -4.88 22.12 12.90
CA TRP A 206 -3.53 21.85 13.43
C TRP A 206 -3.38 22.18 14.92
N ASN A 207 -4.30 22.95 15.53
CA ASN A 207 -4.14 23.36 16.92
C ASN A 207 -5.44 23.76 17.63
N THR A 208 -6.38 22.83 17.78
CA THR A 208 -7.42 23.03 18.80
C THR A 208 -7.80 21.69 19.38
N SER A 209 -7.78 21.58 20.70
CA SER A 209 -8.37 20.50 21.51
C SER A 209 -9.90 20.39 21.36
N GLY A 210 -10.44 20.88 20.24
CA GLY A 210 -11.82 20.78 19.83
C GLY A 210 -11.83 20.18 18.43
N TRP A 211 -12.71 19.21 18.26
CA TRP A 211 -13.07 18.48 17.05
C TRP A 211 -13.58 19.42 15.93
N SER A 212 -12.79 20.42 15.52
CA SER A 212 -13.19 21.41 14.52
C SER A 212 -12.82 20.88 13.15
N ARG A 213 -13.77 20.14 12.60
CA ARG A 213 -13.74 19.57 11.26
C ARG A 213 -13.93 20.70 10.22
N TYR A 214 -13.11 20.66 9.17
CA TYR A 214 -13.27 21.38 7.90
C TYR A 214 -12.85 22.88 7.87
N GLY A 215 -11.62 23.16 7.41
CA GLY A 215 -11.19 24.48 6.91
C GLY A 215 -10.05 24.48 5.87
N SER A 216 -10.35 24.73 4.60
CA SER A 216 -9.45 24.88 3.43
C SER A 216 -8.57 23.68 3.04
N MET A 217 -9.04 22.94 2.02
CA MET A 217 -8.47 21.69 1.47
C MET A 217 -6.98 21.80 1.07
N ILE A 218 -6.20 20.74 1.28
CA ILE A 218 -4.87 20.53 0.70
C ILE A 218 -5.05 20.76 -0.79
N THR A 219 -4.25 21.69 -1.30
CA THR A 219 -4.27 21.99 -2.71
C THR A 219 -3.89 20.73 -3.49
N PRO A 220 -4.64 20.38 -4.54
CA PRO A 220 -4.29 19.30 -5.45
C PRO A 220 -2.79 19.30 -5.79
N VAL A 221 -2.12 18.16 -5.61
CA VAL A 221 -0.71 18.05 -5.98
C VAL A 221 -0.65 17.88 -7.49
N THR A 222 -0.07 18.86 -8.16
CA THR A 222 0.22 18.81 -9.59
C THR A 222 1.70 18.50 -9.81
N ILE A 223 2.09 18.11 -11.02
CA ILE A 223 3.51 17.94 -11.38
C ILE A 223 4.32 19.21 -11.06
N ALA A 224 3.74 20.40 -11.30
CA ALA A 224 4.37 21.68 -10.99
C ALA A 224 4.63 21.92 -9.48
N ARG A 225 3.95 21.18 -8.59
CA ARG A 225 4.17 21.26 -7.13
C ARG A 225 5.26 20.32 -6.62
N VAL A 226 5.89 19.54 -7.51
CA VAL A 226 7.02 18.66 -7.18
C VAL A 226 8.33 19.41 -7.44
N VAL A 227 8.64 20.35 -6.56
CA VAL A 227 9.76 21.29 -6.76
C VAL A 227 11.14 20.66 -6.53
N ASP A 228 11.20 19.51 -5.85
CA ASP A 228 12.45 18.75 -5.63
C ASP A 228 12.85 17.88 -6.83
N GLY A 229 12.00 17.88 -7.87
CA GLY A 229 12.16 17.10 -9.09
C GLY A 229 11.36 15.81 -9.08
N THR A 230 10.62 15.57 -10.15
CA THR A 230 9.76 14.38 -10.30
C THR A 230 10.53 13.06 -10.28
N SER A 231 11.81 13.08 -10.65
CA SER A 231 12.70 11.90 -10.58
C SER A 231 13.24 11.61 -9.18
N ASN A 232 13.09 12.54 -8.23
CA ASN A 232 13.64 12.45 -6.88
C ASN A 232 12.56 12.25 -5.81
N THR A 233 11.29 12.52 -6.14
CA THR A 233 10.15 12.31 -5.24
C THR A 233 9.43 11.01 -5.58
N ALA A 234 9.26 10.14 -4.58
CA ALA A 234 8.51 8.90 -4.68
C ALA A 234 7.00 9.12 -4.45
N MET A 235 6.17 8.45 -5.24
CA MET A 235 4.70 8.48 -5.13
C MET A 235 4.12 7.22 -4.49
N VAL A 236 4.68 6.06 -4.82
CA VAL A 236 4.17 4.75 -4.39
C VAL A 236 5.34 3.85 -4.04
N SER A 237 5.18 3.06 -2.97
CA SER A 237 6.15 2.04 -2.56
C SER A 237 5.48 0.68 -2.40
N GLU A 238 6.29 -0.37 -2.35
CA GLU A 238 5.86 -1.69 -1.90
C GLU A 238 5.58 -1.75 -0.38
N GLN A 239 4.57 -2.53 -0.03
CA GLN A 239 4.27 -3.08 1.30
C GLN A 239 3.82 -4.53 1.11
N GLY A 240 4.73 -5.49 1.25
CA GLY A 240 4.46 -6.90 0.94
C GLY A 240 5.03 -7.94 1.91
N LYS A 241 5.66 -7.50 2.99
CA LYS A 241 6.32 -8.37 3.96
C LYS A 241 5.64 -8.24 5.33
N GLY A 242 5.45 -9.38 6.00
CA GLY A 242 4.96 -9.39 7.38
C GLY A 242 5.97 -8.76 8.34
N MET A 243 5.50 -8.00 9.33
CA MET A 243 6.36 -7.32 10.31
C MET A 243 5.96 -7.69 11.73
N ARG A 244 6.90 -7.66 12.67
CA ARG A 244 6.63 -8.01 14.07
C ARG A 244 6.32 -6.77 14.91
N GLN A 245 5.41 -6.93 15.87
CA GLN A 245 5.18 -5.94 16.91
C GLN A 245 6.26 -6.05 18.00
N THR A 246 6.41 -5.00 18.84
CA THR A 246 7.23 -5.10 20.06
C THR A 246 6.82 -6.31 20.90
N GLY A 247 7.80 -7.14 21.26
CA GLY A 247 7.58 -8.36 22.03
C GLY A 247 6.86 -9.48 21.29
N GLY A 248 6.51 -9.30 20.02
CA GLY A 248 5.88 -10.31 19.16
C GLY A 248 6.92 -11.18 18.44
N THR A 249 6.65 -12.48 18.31
CA THR A 249 7.52 -13.44 17.61
C THR A 249 7.02 -13.76 16.19
N THR A 250 5.72 -13.58 15.94
CA THR A 250 5.08 -13.90 14.66
C THR A 250 4.93 -12.65 13.79
N PRO A 251 5.40 -12.67 12.53
CA PRO A 251 5.14 -11.59 11.58
C PRO A 251 3.64 -11.44 11.30
N LEU A 252 3.14 -10.20 11.30
CA LEU A 252 1.74 -9.85 11.03
C LEU A 252 1.62 -8.99 9.77
N ASP A 253 0.43 -9.04 9.16
CA ASP A 253 0.12 -8.24 7.98
C ASP A 253 -0.28 -6.81 8.36
N TYR A 254 0.69 -5.91 8.25
CA TYR A 254 0.53 -4.49 8.55
C TYR A 254 0.49 -3.60 7.32
N ARG A 255 0.09 -4.16 6.16
CA ARG A 255 -0.16 -3.34 4.96
C ARG A 255 -1.24 -2.32 5.25
N SER A 256 -1.08 -1.09 4.75
CA SER A 256 -2.07 -0.01 4.89
C SER A 256 -3.44 -0.40 4.31
N SER A 257 -3.45 -1.27 3.30
CA SER A 257 -4.66 -1.83 2.68
C SER A 257 -5.29 -2.98 3.49
N ASN A 258 -4.62 -3.55 4.49
CA ASN A 258 -5.16 -4.61 5.36
C ASN A 258 -6.05 -4.05 6.47
N HIS A 259 -7.03 -3.22 6.10
CA HIS A 259 -8.10 -2.75 6.96
C HIS A 259 -9.47 -3.05 6.32
N ARG A 260 -10.58 -2.73 6.98
CA ARG A 260 -11.91 -3.01 6.41
C ARG A 260 -12.15 -2.22 5.13
N GLY A 261 -12.74 -2.88 4.13
CA GLY A 261 -12.87 -2.32 2.78
C GLY A 261 -11.63 -2.48 1.90
N GLY A 262 -10.49 -2.92 2.46
CA GLY A 262 -9.32 -3.32 1.69
C GLY A 262 -8.67 -2.18 0.93
N ALA A 263 -8.18 -2.48 -0.27
CA ALA A 263 -7.62 -1.50 -1.22
C ALA A 263 -8.62 -0.42 -1.65
N TRP A 264 -9.93 -0.67 -1.52
CA TRP A 264 -10.99 0.21 -2.02
C TRP A 264 -11.41 1.28 -1.02
N SER A 265 -11.01 1.14 0.24
CA SER A 265 -11.36 2.04 1.33
C SER A 265 -10.19 2.93 1.68
N ALA A 266 -10.45 4.23 1.83
CA ALA A 266 -9.54 5.16 2.48
C ALA A 266 -9.73 5.18 3.99
N GLY A 267 -10.63 4.40 4.57
CA GLY A 267 -10.86 4.38 6.02
C GLY A 267 -11.75 5.51 6.54
N ASN A 268 -11.54 5.93 7.79
CA ASN A 268 -12.40 6.93 8.46
C ASN A 268 -11.98 8.36 8.09
N ASP A 269 -12.93 9.29 7.94
CA ASP A 269 -12.70 10.71 7.60
C ASP A 269 -12.17 11.57 8.74
N GLN A 270 -12.29 11.10 9.97
CA GLN A 270 -11.42 11.54 11.05
C GLN A 270 -10.02 11.37 10.47
N ILE A 271 -9.23 12.45 10.36
CA ILE A 271 -7.90 12.71 9.72
C ILE A 271 -6.83 11.63 9.98
N SER A 272 -7.26 10.41 10.18
CA SER A 272 -6.91 9.69 11.37
C SER A 272 -6.78 8.21 11.18
N ARG A 273 -7.54 7.70 10.22
CA ARG A 273 -7.43 6.33 9.77
C ARG A 273 -7.47 6.28 8.26
N ILE A 274 -6.49 6.90 7.60
CA ILE A 274 -6.45 6.95 6.13
C ILE A 274 -5.69 5.75 5.56
N GLY A 275 -6.41 4.85 4.92
CA GLY A 275 -5.88 3.66 4.28
C GLY A 275 -5.37 3.89 2.86
N GLY A 276 -4.52 2.99 2.38
CA GLY A 276 -3.92 3.06 1.04
C GLY A 276 -2.76 4.04 0.92
N ILE A 277 -2.41 4.75 1.99
CA ILE A 277 -1.23 5.62 2.07
C ILE A 277 -0.37 5.29 3.28
N THR A 278 0.86 5.81 3.26
CA THR A 278 1.77 5.78 4.40
C THR A 278 2.59 7.06 4.53
N SER A 279 3.03 7.32 5.76
CA SER A 279 4.08 8.30 6.07
C SER A 279 5.16 7.61 6.90
N PRO A 280 6.33 7.28 6.32
CA PRO A 280 7.41 6.71 7.11
C PRO A 280 7.86 7.70 8.17
N ARG A 281 8.22 7.15 9.34
CA ARG A 281 8.79 7.90 10.45
C ARG A 281 10.29 7.74 10.44
N SER A 282 11.08 8.81 10.56
CA SER A 282 12.50 8.66 10.88
C SER A 282 12.69 8.25 12.35
N PRO A 283 13.51 7.23 12.69
CA PRO A 283 14.51 6.56 11.85
C PRO A 283 14.12 5.15 11.35
N GLN A 284 12.94 4.97 10.75
CA GLN A 284 12.54 3.69 10.15
C GLN A 284 13.13 3.53 8.75
N LEU A 285 13.84 2.42 8.55
CA LEU A 285 14.33 1.98 7.25
C LEU A 285 13.30 1.12 6.51
N ILE A 286 13.60 0.81 5.25
CA ILE A 286 12.89 -0.24 4.51
C ILE A 286 13.10 -1.56 5.25
N ASN A 287 12.06 -2.41 5.30
CA ASN A 287 12.10 -3.71 5.99
C ASN A 287 12.43 -3.62 7.49
N TRP A 288 12.19 -2.47 8.13
CA TRP A 288 12.41 -2.30 9.56
C TRP A 288 11.56 -3.27 10.39
N ASP A 289 12.20 -4.31 10.93
CA ASP A 289 11.61 -5.36 11.77
C ASP A 289 12.35 -5.43 13.11
N ASN A 290 12.12 -4.43 13.97
CA ASN A 290 12.73 -4.37 15.30
C ASN A 290 11.72 -4.77 16.39
N PRO A 291 11.85 -5.94 17.04
CA PRO A 291 10.92 -6.36 18.08
C PRO A 291 11.12 -5.64 19.43
N ALA A 292 12.16 -4.81 19.59
CA ALA A 292 12.43 -4.03 20.80
C ALA A 292 11.88 -2.60 20.76
N VAL A 293 11.70 -2.04 19.56
CA VAL A 293 11.10 -0.72 19.33
C VAL A 293 9.82 -0.95 18.55
N ASN A 294 8.69 -0.40 18.96
CA ASN A 294 7.44 -0.66 18.25
C ASN A 294 7.61 -0.26 16.77
N VAL A 295 7.73 -1.27 15.90
CA VAL A 295 7.53 -1.12 14.45
C VAL A 295 6.15 -0.47 14.22
N VAL A 296 5.25 -0.72 15.19
CA VAL A 296 3.92 -0.19 15.44
C VAL A 296 3.94 1.06 16.35
N GLY A 297 4.93 1.93 16.22
CA GLY A 297 4.92 3.24 16.84
C GLY A 297 5.91 3.48 17.97
N VAL A 298 6.75 4.47 17.73
CA VAL A 298 6.48 5.66 18.51
C VAL A 298 5.26 6.30 17.87
N ASN A 299 4.14 6.37 18.59
CA ASN A 299 2.87 6.95 18.12
C ASN A 299 2.40 6.41 16.75
N ASN A 300 1.99 5.15 16.61
CA ASN A 300 1.06 4.69 15.56
C ASN A 300 0.25 3.57 16.25
N TYR A 301 -0.87 3.87 16.90
CA TYR A 301 -1.61 2.84 17.64
C TYR A 301 -2.01 1.72 16.71
N GLY A 302 -1.63 0.50 17.11
CA GLY A 302 -2.44 -0.73 17.18
C GLY A 302 -3.14 -1.17 15.90
N PRO A 303 -3.41 -2.47 15.73
CA PRO A 303 -4.16 -2.93 14.56
C PRO A 303 -5.43 -2.07 14.42
N SER A 304 -5.65 -1.51 13.22
CA SER A 304 -6.98 -1.12 12.74
C SER A 304 -8.00 -2.16 13.19
N ASP A 305 -9.28 -1.80 13.25
CA ASP A 305 -10.39 -2.61 13.78
C ASP A 305 -10.49 -4.07 13.26
N SER A 306 -9.60 -4.50 12.36
CA SER A 306 -9.47 -5.84 11.82
C SER A 306 -8.04 -6.30 11.48
N GLY A 307 -6.99 -5.81 12.18
CA GLY A 307 -5.65 -6.45 12.21
C GLY A 307 -4.48 -5.74 11.52
N GLY A 308 -4.70 -4.83 10.56
CA GLY A 308 -3.61 -4.13 9.84
C GLY A 308 -3.24 -2.78 10.46
N LEU A 309 -2.06 -2.23 10.15
CA LEU A 309 -1.65 -0.90 10.63
C LEU A 309 -1.77 0.12 9.52
N LEU A 310 -2.30 1.28 9.89
CA LEU A 310 -2.30 2.45 9.02
C LEU A 310 -0.95 3.17 9.18
N HIS A 311 -0.40 3.68 8.09
CA HIS A 311 0.89 4.38 8.05
C HIS A 311 2.11 3.56 8.52
N SER A 312 2.19 2.29 8.11
CA SER A 312 3.34 1.42 8.37
C SER A 312 4.54 1.70 7.46
N THR A 313 5.75 1.31 7.86
CA THR A 313 6.98 1.54 7.06
C THR A 313 6.96 0.79 5.73
N PHE A 314 7.88 1.15 4.83
CA PHE A 314 8.11 0.46 3.56
C PHE A 314 8.68 -0.93 3.80
N ASN A 315 8.17 -1.93 3.07
CA ASN A 315 8.61 -3.31 3.24
C ASN A 315 8.34 -4.15 2.00
N SER A 316 9.24 -5.07 1.70
CA SER A 316 9.18 -5.95 0.53
C SER A 316 9.88 -7.28 0.84
N GLU A 317 9.38 -8.36 0.22
CA GLU A 317 10.01 -9.69 0.29
C GLU A 317 11.21 -9.82 -0.66
N HIS A 318 11.44 -8.81 -1.50
CA HIS A 318 12.63 -8.77 -2.34
C HIS A 318 13.89 -8.61 -1.48
N THR A 319 14.94 -9.35 -1.83
CA THR A 319 16.23 -9.28 -1.13
C THR A 319 16.88 -7.92 -1.33
N GLY A 320 17.25 -7.25 -0.23
CA GLY A 320 18.10 -6.07 -0.21
C GLY A 320 17.41 -4.72 -0.37
N GLY A 321 16.07 -4.66 -0.44
CA GLY A 321 15.35 -3.40 -0.64
C GLY A 321 13.92 -3.56 -1.13
N ALA A 322 13.34 -2.45 -1.60
CA ALA A 322 11.98 -2.40 -2.14
C ALA A 322 11.91 -1.54 -3.41
N HIS A 323 10.90 -1.77 -4.24
CA HIS A 323 10.65 -0.89 -5.38
C HIS A 323 9.83 0.34 -4.99
N PHE A 324 10.22 1.47 -5.55
CA PHE A 324 9.56 2.76 -5.44
C PHE A 324 9.22 3.27 -6.84
N LEU A 325 7.99 3.71 -7.01
CA LEU A 325 7.54 4.47 -8.18
C LEU A 325 7.76 5.95 -7.89
N MET A 326 8.54 6.60 -8.76
CA MET A 326 8.84 8.03 -8.70
C MET A 326 7.76 8.86 -9.39
N ALA A 327 7.72 10.16 -9.11
CA ALA A 327 6.76 11.12 -9.64
C ALA A 327 6.85 11.34 -11.17
N ASP A 328 7.97 10.93 -11.79
CA ASP A 328 8.16 10.90 -13.24
C ASP A 328 7.72 9.56 -13.90
N GLY A 329 7.19 8.61 -13.12
CA GLY A 329 6.82 7.28 -13.60
C GLY A 329 8.00 6.30 -13.70
N SER A 330 9.21 6.70 -13.34
CA SER A 330 10.35 5.79 -13.19
C SER A 330 10.15 4.87 -11.99
N VAL A 331 10.66 3.64 -12.05
CA VAL A 331 10.64 2.70 -10.92
C VAL A 331 12.06 2.41 -10.53
N ARG A 332 12.41 2.68 -9.27
CA ARG A 332 13.75 2.48 -8.70
C ARG A 332 13.69 1.41 -7.63
N PHE A 333 14.75 0.63 -7.52
CA PHE A 333 14.91 -0.28 -6.40
C PHE A 333 15.83 0.37 -5.38
N ILE A 334 15.30 0.66 -4.19
CA ILE A 334 16.00 1.39 -3.15
C ILE A 334 16.49 0.40 -2.10
N SER A 335 17.78 0.47 -1.78
CA SER A 335 18.40 -0.45 -0.81
C SER A 335 17.83 -0.27 0.59
N GLU A 336 17.64 -1.37 1.32
CA GLU A 336 17.24 -1.33 2.73
C GLU A 336 18.33 -0.76 3.67
N ASN A 337 19.57 -0.64 3.17
CA ASN A 337 20.70 -0.07 3.91
C ASN A 337 20.84 1.45 3.71
N VAL A 338 19.96 2.08 2.92
CA VAL A 338 20.03 3.51 2.66
C VAL A 338 19.74 4.31 3.94
N GLY A 339 20.36 5.47 4.11
CA GLY A 339 20.15 6.29 5.32
C GLY A 339 18.70 6.78 5.47
N THR A 340 18.24 6.98 6.70
CA THR A 340 16.87 7.47 6.98
C THR A 340 16.59 8.85 6.41
N VAL A 341 17.62 9.70 6.30
CA VAL A 341 17.55 11.02 5.65
C VAL A 341 17.18 10.90 4.17
N VAL A 342 17.69 9.86 3.50
CA VAL A 342 17.36 9.60 2.09
C VAL A 342 15.90 9.21 1.94
N ILE A 343 15.43 8.28 2.78
CA ILE A 343 14.03 7.84 2.78
C ILE A 343 13.08 9.02 3.07
N ASP A 344 13.43 9.87 4.02
CA ASP A 344 12.65 11.08 4.35
C ASP A 344 12.60 12.06 3.16
N GLY A 345 13.75 12.32 2.53
CA GLY A 345 13.88 13.22 1.38
C GLY A 345 13.05 12.75 0.17
N ILE A 346 13.16 11.49 -0.24
CA ILE A 346 12.37 10.98 -1.39
C ILE A 346 10.86 11.00 -1.13
N CYS A 347 10.43 11.00 0.13
CA CYS A 347 9.00 11.02 0.48
C CYS A 347 8.40 12.43 0.46
N ARG A 348 9.21 13.47 0.30
CA ARG A 348 8.81 14.87 0.30
C ARG A 348 8.93 15.45 -1.10
N ARG A 349 7.99 16.33 -1.46
CA ARG A 349 7.92 16.97 -2.78
C ARG A 349 8.52 18.38 -2.83
N ASN A 350 8.74 18.98 -1.66
CA ASN A 350 9.06 20.40 -1.51
C ASN A 350 10.02 20.75 -0.36
N ASP A 351 10.99 19.90 -0.04
CA ASP A 351 12.03 20.16 0.97
C ASP A 351 13.39 20.59 0.39
N SER A 352 13.46 20.79 -0.92
CA SER A 352 14.64 21.12 -1.73
C SER A 352 15.74 20.07 -1.71
N TRP A 353 15.40 18.84 -1.32
CA TRP A 353 16.37 17.76 -1.27
C TRP A 353 16.50 17.08 -2.64
N VAL A 354 17.71 17.15 -3.19
CA VAL A 354 18.09 16.47 -4.42
C VAL A 354 19.11 15.41 -4.06
N SER A 355 18.79 14.19 -4.41
CA SER A 355 19.67 13.06 -4.20
C SER A 355 20.56 12.80 -5.38
N GLY A 356 21.85 12.60 -5.11
CA GLY A 356 22.82 12.22 -6.14
C GLY A 356 22.67 10.76 -6.55
N GLU A 357 22.53 9.83 -5.60
CA GLU A 357 22.54 8.37 -5.85
C GLU A 357 21.84 7.61 -4.71
N PHE A 358 20.99 6.63 -5.05
CA PHE A 358 20.51 5.58 -4.14
C PHE A 358 20.31 4.24 -4.87
#